data_AF-A0A930R7E0-F1
#
_entry.id   AF-A0A930R7E0-F1
#
_cell.length_a   1.000
_cell.length_b   1.000
_cell.length_c   1.000
_cell.angle_alpha   90.00
_cell.angle_beta   90.00
_cell.angle_gamma   90.00
#
_symmetry.space_group_name_H-M   'P 1'
#
loop_
_entity.id
_entity.type
_entity.pdbx_description
1 polymer ?
#
loop_
_entity_poly.entity_id
_entity_poly.type
_entity_poly.pdbx_seq_one_letter_code
_entity_poly.pdbx_strand_id
1 'polypeptide(L)'
;MKTLFLSGIHLIEYLISILFYPIVLAVITIVSFPMIVKADLSGRWMEYGAIVASVAICVILLNLLVGAVTDTQAKAQVNGVIPMMGIAFLPMFSMLSDAVSKVTHYTFMGNFVDFFVKKDFALTAQNFIVPGVWIVVLLVLNFFFLKPKAKN
;
A
#
# COMPACT_ATOMS: atom_id res chain seq x y z
N MET A 1 -12.49 -26.87 -14.64
CA MET A 1 -12.52 -25.41 -14.43
C MET A 1 -12.72 -24.68 -15.76
N LYS A 2 -13.93 -24.74 -16.34
CA LYS A 2 -14.24 -24.15 -17.66
C LYS A 2 -15.45 -23.20 -17.63
N THR A 3 -15.99 -22.92 -16.45
CA THR A 3 -17.28 -22.26 -16.26
C THR A 3 -17.20 -20.87 -15.61
N LEU A 4 -16.02 -20.47 -15.11
CA LEU A 4 -15.85 -19.20 -14.37
C LEU A 4 -15.64 -17.96 -15.24
N PHE A 5 -15.46 -18.14 -16.56
CA PHE A 5 -15.12 -17.06 -17.49
C PHE A 5 -16.32 -16.38 -18.19
N LEU A 6 -17.56 -16.81 -17.92
CA LEU A 6 -18.72 -16.43 -18.76
C LEU A 6 -19.60 -15.30 -18.22
N SER A 7 -19.29 -14.68 -17.09
CA SER A 7 -20.02 -13.51 -16.61
C SER A 7 -19.05 -12.64 -15.82
N GLY A 8 -18.74 -11.44 -16.31
CA GLY A 8 -17.83 -10.50 -15.65
C GLY A 8 -18.15 -10.19 -14.17
N ILE A 9 -19.31 -10.64 -13.68
CA ILE A 9 -19.75 -10.63 -12.29
C ILE A 9 -18.77 -11.38 -11.36
N HIS A 10 -18.23 -12.54 -11.75
CA HIS A 10 -17.32 -13.31 -10.87
C HIS A 10 -15.93 -12.68 -10.73
N LEU A 11 -15.46 -11.93 -11.72
CA LEU A 11 -14.21 -11.18 -11.62
C LEU A 11 -14.34 -10.04 -10.61
N ILE A 12 -15.49 -9.35 -10.60
CA ILE A 12 -15.78 -8.28 -9.64
C ILE A 12 -15.92 -8.84 -8.22
N GLU A 13 -16.61 -9.96 -8.02
CA GLU A 13 -16.71 -10.62 -6.70
C GLU A 13 -15.34 -11.06 -6.15
N TYR A 14 -14.46 -11.56 -7.04
CA TYR A 14 -13.08 -11.91 -6.70
C TYR A 14 -12.25 -10.68 -6.32
N LEU A 15 -12.33 -9.60 -7.11
CA LEU A 15 -11.67 -8.34 -6.79
C LEU A 15 -12.16 -7.76 -5.46
N ILE A 16 -13.46 -7.74 -5.22
CA ILE A 16 -14.04 -7.28 -3.94
C ILE A 16 -13.53 -8.14 -2.78
N SER A 17 -13.51 -9.47 -2.91
CA SER A 17 -13.03 -10.36 -1.85
C SER A 17 -11.54 -10.19 -1.53
N ILE A 18 -10.71 -9.90 -2.54
CA ILE A 18 -9.28 -9.64 -2.33
C ILE A 18 -9.04 -8.25 -1.73
N LEU A 19 -9.84 -7.26 -2.12
CA LEU A 19 -9.67 -5.87 -1.70
C LEU A 19 -10.27 -5.58 -0.32
N PHE A 20 -11.28 -6.33 0.11
CA PHE A 20 -11.97 -6.10 1.38
C PHE A 20 -11.01 -6.13 2.58
N TYR A 21 -10.22 -7.19 2.71
CA TYR A 21 -9.33 -7.36 3.86
C TYR A 21 -8.19 -6.32 3.93
N PRO A 22 -7.45 -6.02 2.83
CA PRO A 22 -6.45 -4.96 2.80
C PRO A 22 -7.02 -3.58 3.11
N ILE A 23 -8.22 -3.26 2.61
CA ILE A 23 -8.86 -1.96 2.86
C ILE A 23 -9.20 -1.85 4.35
N VAL A 24 -9.80 -2.88 4.94
CA VAL A 24 -10.14 -2.88 6.38
C VAL A 24 -8.89 -2.74 7.24
N LEU A 25 -7.83 -3.52 6.95
CA LEU A 25 -6.56 -3.39 7.68
C LEU A 25 -5.91 -2.02 7.50
N ALA A 26 -5.87 -1.49 6.27
CA ALA A 26 -5.31 -0.18 6.00
C ALA A 26 -6.04 0.90 6.81
N VAL A 27 -7.38 0.90 6.80
CA VAL A 27 -8.19 1.84 7.57
C VAL A 27 -7.89 1.74 9.07
N ILE A 28 -7.83 0.51 9.62
CA ILE A 28 -7.48 0.31 11.03
C ILE A 28 -6.09 0.88 11.32
N THR A 29 -5.08 0.56 10.52
CA THR A 29 -3.71 1.07 10.72
C THR A 29 -3.65 2.59 10.62
N ILE A 30 -4.34 3.20 9.65
CA ILE A 30 -4.38 4.65 9.45
C ILE A 30 -5.01 5.37 10.64
N VAL A 31 -6.06 4.80 11.24
CA VAL A 31 -6.74 5.42 12.38
C VAL A 31 -5.97 5.17 13.68
N SER A 32 -5.46 3.96 13.87
CA SER A 32 -4.77 3.57 15.09
C SER A 32 -3.34 4.11 15.18
N PHE A 33 -2.61 4.23 14.07
CA PHE A 33 -1.20 4.61 14.10
C PHE A 33 -0.95 5.98 14.74
N PRO A 34 -1.65 7.07 14.37
CA PRO A 34 -1.49 8.36 15.03
C PRO A 34 -1.81 8.32 16.53
N MET A 35 -2.77 7.49 16.95
CA MET A 35 -3.12 7.31 18.36
C MET A 35 -2.02 6.58 19.14
N ILE A 36 -1.41 5.55 18.53
CA ILE A 36 -0.30 4.79 19.12
C ILE A 36 0.92 5.68 19.32
N VAL A 37 1.29 6.47 18.29
CA VAL A 37 2.43 7.38 18.37
C VAL A 37 2.11 8.71 19.06
N LYS A 38 0.86 8.91 19.50
CA LYS A 38 0.34 10.16 20.07
C LYS A 38 0.71 11.39 19.23
N ALA A 39 0.63 11.25 17.90
CA ALA A 39 1.00 12.30 16.98
C ALA A 39 0.01 13.46 17.04
N ASP A 40 0.54 14.68 17.09
CA ASP A 40 -0.27 15.89 17.00
C ASP A 40 -0.57 16.21 15.53
N LEU A 41 -1.83 15.96 15.14
CA LEU A 41 -2.34 16.22 13.79
C LEU A 41 -3.07 17.56 13.68
N SER A 42 -3.02 18.41 14.72
CA SER A 42 -3.74 19.69 14.74
C SER A 42 -3.37 20.55 13.52
N GLY A 43 -4.36 20.83 12.68
CA GLY A 43 -4.19 21.60 11.44
C GLY A 43 -3.57 20.86 10.24
N ARG A 44 -3.08 19.62 10.40
CA ARG A 44 -2.39 18.84 9.34
C ARG A 44 -3.20 17.68 8.77
N TRP A 45 -4.51 17.68 9.00
CA TRP A 45 -5.43 16.62 8.53
C TRP A 45 -5.51 16.49 7.01
N MET A 46 -5.46 17.61 6.29
CA MET A 46 -5.46 17.60 4.83
C MET A 46 -4.19 16.96 4.28
N GLU A 47 -3.06 17.24 4.93
CA GLU A 47 -1.78 16.67 4.56
C GLU A 47 -1.72 15.17 4.80
N TYR A 48 -2.11 14.78 6.01
CA TYR A 48 -2.21 13.40 6.42
C TYR A 48 -3.10 12.60 5.49
N GLY A 49 -4.31 13.11 5.17
CA GLY A 49 -5.25 12.46 4.28
C GLY A 49 -4.70 12.18 2.88
N ALA A 50 -4.01 13.15 2.27
CA ALA A 50 -3.46 12.98 0.92
C ALA A 50 -2.31 11.96 0.87
N ILE A 51 -1.44 11.97 1.88
CA ILE A 51 -0.34 10.99 1.99
C ILE A 51 -0.91 9.59 2.22
N VAL A 52 -1.84 9.48 3.15
CA VAL A 52 -2.51 8.22 3.49
C VAL A 52 -3.25 7.63 2.29
N ALA A 53 -3.97 8.45 1.53
CA ALA A 53 -4.66 8.00 0.32
C ALA A 53 -3.67 7.43 -0.71
N SER A 54 -2.53 8.11 -0.89
CA SER A 54 -1.47 7.66 -1.81
C SER A 54 -0.88 6.32 -1.38
N VAL A 55 -0.60 6.15 -0.08
CA VAL A 55 -0.12 4.89 0.50
C VAL A 55 -1.16 3.79 0.34
N ALA A 56 -2.44 4.07 0.61
CA ALA A 56 -3.53 3.12 0.49
C ALA A 56 -3.67 2.59 -0.94
N ILE A 57 -3.57 3.46 -1.95
CA ILE A 57 -3.59 3.05 -3.37
C ILE A 57 -2.42 2.10 -3.67
N CYS A 58 -1.21 2.42 -3.22
CA CYS A 58 -0.04 1.56 -3.42
C CYS A 58 -0.23 0.18 -2.78
N VAL A 59 -0.76 0.15 -1.54
CA VAL A 59 -1.04 -1.08 -0.79
C VAL A 59 -2.09 -1.92 -1.50
N ILE A 60 -3.15 -1.32 -2.01
CA ILE A 60 -4.19 -2.00 -2.79
C ILE A 60 -3.60 -2.64 -4.04
N LEU A 61 -2.80 -1.89 -4.81
CA LEU A 61 -2.17 -2.41 -6.03
C LEU A 61 -1.18 -3.54 -5.73
N LEU A 62 -0.43 -3.44 -4.63
CA LEU A 62 0.44 -4.52 -4.17
C LEU A 62 -0.35 -5.77 -3.80
N ASN A 63 -1.45 -5.63 -3.06
CA ASN A 63 -2.30 -6.78 -2.71
C ASN A 63 -2.92 -7.43 -3.95
N LEU A 64 -3.32 -6.65 -4.95
CA LEU A 64 -3.79 -7.17 -6.23
C LEU A 64 -2.70 -7.94 -6.97
N LEU A 65 -1.48 -7.41 -6.99
CA LEU A 65 -0.33 -8.06 -7.63
C LEU A 65 -0.02 -9.39 -6.94
N VAL A 66 0.04 -9.41 -5.61
CA VAL A 66 0.24 -10.63 -4.82
C VAL A 66 -0.91 -11.62 -5.06
N GLY A 67 -2.15 -11.15 -5.06
CA GLY A 67 -3.33 -11.97 -5.36
C GLY A 67 -3.27 -12.61 -6.75
N ALA A 68 -2.76 -11.89 -7.76
CA ALA A 68 -2.60 -12.41 -9.11
C ALA A 68 -1.46 -13.44 -9.24
N VAL A 69 -0.39 -13.29 -8.44
CA VAL A 69 0.79 -14.17 -8.50
C VAL A 69 0.62 -15.43 -7.64
N THR A 70 -0.22 -15.41 -6.59
CA THR A 70 -0.30 -16.51 -5.62
C THR A 70 -1.47 -17.46 -5.91
N ASP A 71 -1.22 -18.78 -5.90
CA ASP A 71 -2.25 -19.79 -6.23
C ASP A 71 -3.41 -19.89 -5.21
N THR A 72 -3.27 -19.33 -4.00
CA THR A 72 -4.37 -19.26 -3.02
C THR A 72 -4.36 -17.96 -2.20
N GLN A 73 -5.56 -17.42 -1.92
CA GLN A 73 -5.79 -16.19 -1.14
C GLN A 73 -5.16 -16.24 0.26
N ALA A 74 -5.14 -17.41 0.90
CA ALA A 74 -4.53 -17.58 2.23
C ALA A 74 -2.99 -17.48 2.20
N LYS A 75 -2.34 -17.99 1.15
CA LYS A 75 -0.87 -17.85 0.99
C LYS A 75 -0.49 -16.40 0.66
N ALA A 76 -1.31 -15.70 -0.12
CA ALA A 76 -1.13 -14.27 -0.43
C ALA A 76 -1.16 -13.42 0.84
N GLN A 77 -2.11 -13.68 1.75
CA GLN A 77 -2.18 -12.97 3.03
C GLN A 77 -1.01 -13.30 3.95
N VAL A 78 -0.71 -14.58 4.19
CA VAL A 78 0.38 -14.97 5.10
C VAL A 78 1.74 -14.49 4.59
N ASN A 79 1.99 -14.61 3.28
CA ASN A 79 3.22 -14.09 2.67
C ASN A 79 3.22 -12.56 2.53
N GLY A 80 2.06 -11.90 2.49
CA GLY A 80 1.93 -10.44 2.46
C GLY A 80 2.10 -9.79 3.83
N VAL A 81 1.75 -10.48 4.91
CA VAL A 81 1.87 -9.98 6.30
C VAL A 81 3.33 -9.74 6.68
N ILE A 82 4.27 -10.62 6.31
CA ILE A 82 5.69 -10.46 6.68
C ILE A 82 6.31 -9.19 6.04
N PRO A 83 6.20 -8.95 4.72
CA PRO A 83 6.60 -7.69 4.10
C PRO A 83 5.85 -6.49 4.68
N MET A 84 4.54 -6.60 4.92
CA MET A 84 3.75 -5.51 5.50
C MET A 84 4.18 -5.15 6.92
N MET A 85 4.56 -6.12 7.75
CA MET A 85 5.15 -5.86 9.06
C MET A 85 6.47 -5.12 8.92
N GLY A 86 7.34 -5.52 7.98
CA GLY A 86 8.57 -4.79 7.67
C GLY A 86 8.31 -3.33 7.27
N ILE A 87 7.29 -3.10 6.44
CA ILE A 87 6.86 -1.77 6.00
C ILE A 87 6.23 -0.97 7.16
N ALA A 88 5.49 -1.61 8.06
CA ALA A 88 4.86 -0.96 9.21
C ALA A 88 5.89 -0.51 10.26
N PHE A 89 7.00 -1.22 10.41
CA PHE A 89 8.12 -0.81 11.28
C PHE A 89 9.16 0.07 10.57
N LEU A 90 9.07 0.23 9.25
CA LEU A 90 9.96 1.11 8.48
C LEU A 90 10.07 2.53 9.05
N PRO A 91 8.97 3.20 9.46
CA PRO A 91 9.03 4.51 10.13
C PRO A 91 9.85 4.49 11.41
N MET A 92 9.71 3.42 12.21
CA MET A 92 10.43 3.24 13.46
C MET A 92 11.93 3.03 13.23
N PHE A 93 12.31 2.23 12.22
CA PHE A 93 13.71 2.02 11.86
C PHE A 93 14.37 3.24 11.19
N SER A 94 13.62 4.01 10.39
CA SER A 94 14.15 5.25 9.79
C SER A 94 14.49 6.31 10.83
N MET A 95 13.84 6.30 12.00
CA MET A 95 14.20 7.18 13.11
C MET A 95 15.50 6.78 13.82
N LEU A 96 15.98 5.55 13.61
CA LEU A 96 17.16 4.99 14.30
C LEU A 96 18.40 4.92 13.39
N SER A 97 18.25 5.07 12.07
CA SER A 97 19.35 4.93 11.11
C SER A 97 19.18 5.78 9.86
N ASP A 98 20.20 6.57 9.53
CA ASP A 98 20.26 7.36 8.30
C ASP A 98 20.23 6.51 7.02
N ALA A 99 20.80 5.30 7.07
CA ALA A 99 20.79 4.39 5.94
C ALA A 99 19.38 3.87 5.64
N VAL A 100 18.63 3.49 6.68
CA VAL A 100 17.24 3.06 6.55
C VAL A 100 16.36 4.23 6.15
N SER A 101 16.58 5.43 6.70
CA SER A 101 15.89 6.65 6.31
C SER A 101 16.03 6.95 4.81
N LYS A 102 17.25 6.85 4.26
CA LYS A 102 17.48 7.01 2.81
C LYS A 102 16.71 5.99 1.98
N VAL A 103 16.71 4.72 2.36
CA VAL A 103 15.96 3.67 1.63
C VAL A 103 14.45 3.94 1.70
N THR A 104 13.94 4.25 2.89
CA THR A 104 12.53 4.59 3.13
C THR A 104 12.05 5.74 2.26
N HIS A 105 12.88 6.76 2.04
CA HIS A 105 12.54 7.92 1.21
C HIS A 105 12.30 7.58 -0.28
N TYR A 106 12.85 6.46 -0.78
CA TYR A 106 12.57 5.96 -2.14
C TYR A 106 11.35 5.02 -2.20
N THR A 107 10.75 4.68 -1.06
CA THR A 107 9.53 3.87 -1.01
C THR A 107 8.29 4.76 -1.03
N PHE A 108 7.13 4.17 -1.36
CA PHE A 108 5.84 4.88 -1.25
C PHE A 108 5.48 5.28 0.20
N MET A 109 6.17 4.75 1.22
CA MET A 109 6.06 5.16 2.62
C MET A 109 6.92 6.39 2.98
N GLY A 110 7.80 6.86 2.08
CA GLY A 110 8.74 7.95 2.37
C GLY A 110 8.05 9.21 2.90
N ASN A 111 6.99 9.67 2.23
CA ASN A 111 6.22 10.83 2.69
C ASN A 111 5.48 10.58 4.01
N PHE A 112 5.00 9.36 4.23
CA PHE A 112 4.34 9.00 5.47
C PHE A 112 5.31 9.11 6.64
N VAL A 113 6.54 8.60 6.47
CA VAL A 113 7.60 8.75 7.46
C VAL A 113 8.00 10.21 7.66
N ASP A 114 8.26 10.92 6.56
CA ASP A 114 8.65 12.33 6.62
C ASP A 114 7.60 13.20 7.32
N PHE A 115 6.31 12.89 7.17
CA PHE A 115 5.21 13.60 7.84
C PHE A 115 5.31 13.50 9.38
N PHE A 116 5.73 12.34 9.91
CA PHE A 116 5.88 12.12 11.35
C PHE A 116 7.25 12.51 11.90
N VAL A 117 8.30 12.48 11.07
CA VAL A 117 9.69 12.76 11.50
C VAL A 117 10.05 14.24 11.35
N LYS A 118 9.61 14.90 10.27
CA LYS A 118 9.95 16.31 10.00
C LYS A 118 8.86 17.22 10.58
N LYS A 119 9.26 18.14 11.46
CA LYS A 119 8.35 19.13 12.07
C LYS A 119 7.77 20.12 11.06
N ASP A 120 8.55 20.47 10.04
CA ASP A 120 8.19 21.47 9.02
C ASP A 120 7.76 20.81 7.70
N PHE A 121 7.26 19.57 7.76
CA PHE A 121 6.79 18.89 6.57
C PHE A 121 5.63 19.69 5.96
N ALA A 122 5.80 20.07 4.69
CA ALA A 122 4.79 20.75 3.90
C ALA A 122 4.55 19.95 2.62
N LEU A 123 3.27 19.76 2.30
CA LEU A 123 2.89 18.99 1.12
C LEU A 123 3.15 19.78 -0.16
N THR A 124 4.11 19.31 -0.95
CA THR A 124 4.51 19.88 -2.24
C THR A 124 4.21 18.89 -3.36
N ALA A 125 4.04 19.37 -4.59
CA ALA A 125 3.87 18.51 -5.78
C ALA A 125 4.99 17.46 -5.92
N GLN A 126 6.20 17.79 -5.48
CA GLN A 126 7.35 16.89 -5.49
C GLN A 126 7.15 15.65 -4.60
N ASN A 127 6.41 15.78 -3.49
CA ASN A 127 6.11 14.65 -2.61
C ASN A 127 5.33 13.57 -3.37
N PHE A 128 4.50 13.91 -4.36
CA PHE A 128 3.71 12.92 -5.09
C PHE A 128 4.46 12.22 -6.22
N ILE A 129 5.69 12.62 -6.55
CA ILE A 129 6.47 12.01 -7.64
C ILE A 129 6.82 10.56 -7.31
N VAL A 130 7.43 10.31 -6.14
CA VAL A 130 7.85 8.97 -5.72
C VAL A 130 6.67 7.99 -5.62
N PRO A 131 5.60 8.28 -4.86
CA PRO A 131 4.42 7.39 -4.82
C PRO A 131 3.73 7.32 -6.19
N GLY A 132 3.71 8.39 -6.99
CA GLY A 132 3.18 8.38 -8.36
C GLY A 132 3.91 7.39 -9.28
N VAL A 133 5.25 7.36 -9.23
CA VAL A 133 6.07 6.37 -9.96
C VAL A 133 5.73 4.96 -9.50
N TRP A 134 5.61 4.73 -8.19
CA TRP A 134 5.21 3.42 -7.65
C TRP A 134 3.81 3.00 -8.12
N ILE A 135 2.84 3.91 -8.15
CA ILE A 135 1.49 3.65 -8.66
C ILE A 135 1.56 3.22 -10.13
N VAL A 136 2.31 3.94 -10.97
CA VAL A 136 2.46 3.59 -12.40
C VAL A 136 3.13 2.22 -12.57
N VAL A 137 4.23 1.96 -11.85
CA VAL A 137 4.93 0.66 -11.90
C VAL A 137 4.00 -0.47 -11.46
N LEU A 138 3.29 -0.30 -10.35
CA LEU A 138 2.37 -1.31 -9.83
C LEU A 138 1.17 -1.52 -10.75
N LEU A 139 0.64 -0.47 -11.39
CA LEU A 139 -0.42 -0.60 -12.40
C LEU A 139 0.05 -1.40 -13.60
N VAL A 140 1.25 -1.12 -14.11
CA VAL A 140 1.85 -1.86 -15.23
C VAL A 140 2.06 -3.32 -14.86
N LEU A 141 2.63 -3.61 -13.69
CA LEU A 141 2.80 -4.97 -13.20
C LEU A 141 1.46 -5.68 -13.06
N ASN A 142 0.48 -5.06 -12.41
CA ASN A 142 -0.87 -5.60 -12.31
C ASN A 142 -1.45 -5.89 -13.69
N PHE A 143 -1.30 -5.00 -14.67
CA PHE A 143 -1.78 -5.26 -16.04
C PHE A 143 -1.10 -6.49 -16.69
N PHE A 144 0.19 -6.70 -16.46
CA PHE A 144 0.89 -7.89 -16.98
C PHE A 144 0.50 -9.19 -16.29
N PHE A 145 0.34 -9.17 -14.95
CA PHE A 145 0.05 -10.37 -14.16
C PHE A 145 -1.45 -10.70 -14.05
N LEU A 146 -2.33 -9.70 -14.17
CA LEU A 146 -3.78 -9.88 -14.29
C LEU A 146 -4.23 -10.22 -15.72
N LYS A 147 -3.32 -10.18 -16.72
CA LYS A 147 -3.64 -10.82 -18.01
C LYS A 147 -4.05 -12.26 -17.70
N PRO A 148 -5.21 -12.71 -18.21
CA PRO A 148 -5.70 -14.04 -17.91
C PRO A 148 -4.57 -15.02 -18.23
N LYS A 149 -4.32 -15.97 -17.33
CA LYS A 149 -3.66 -17.24 -17.65
C LYS A 149 -4.51 -17.94 -18.73
N ALA A 150 -4.48 -17.39 -19.94
CA ALA A 150 -4.95 -18.02 -21.14
C ALA A 150 -3.90 -19.07 -21.45
N LYS A 151 -4.09 -20.22 -20.78
CA LYS A 151 -3.72 -21.55 -21.27
C LYS A 151 -2.22 -21.83 -21.35
N ASN A 152 -1.76 -22.72 -20.46
CA ASN A 152 -1.18 -23.99 -20.90
C ASN A 152 -1.90 -25.10 -20.14
#